data_AF-A0A510UK49-F1
#
_entry.id   AF-A0A510UK49-F1
#
_cell.length_a   1.000
_cell.length_b   1.000
_cell.length_c   1.000
_cell.angle_alpha   90.00
_cell.angle_beta   90.00
_cell.angle_gamma   90.00
#
_symmetry.space_group_name_H-M   'P 1'
#
loop_
_entity.id
_entity.type
_entity.pdbx_description
1 polymer ?
#
loop_
_entity_poly.entity_id
_entity_poly.type
_entity_poly.pdbx_seq_one_letter_code
_entity_poly.pdbx_strand_id
1 'polypeptide(L)'
;MRIFRILKLVRYLQDSNILLRSLLMAKRKILIFFSTVAILVSVFGSLMFVIEGPENGFTSIPQSIYWAIVTITTVGYGDLVPHTPLGKAIASLTMLLGYSILAVPTGIITAELNQEMNTHRDLVRCPNCLKGGHESDAIHCKHCGSRLPEPDKRIVNTINAKE
;
A
#
# COMPACT_ATOMS: atom_id res chain seq x y z
N MET A 1 -12.85 31.79 -7.90
CA MET A 1 -11.88 31.42 -8.96
C MET A 1 -10.53 30.94 -8.37
N ARG A 2 -10.51 29.78 -7.68
CA ARG A 2 -9.29 29.07 -7.23
C ARG A 2 -9.47 27.54 -7.36
N ILE A 3 -10.72 27.09 -7.25
CA ILE A 3 -11.15 25.70 -7.48
C ILE A 3 -10.76 25.16 -8.87
N PHE A 4 -10.76 25.98 -9.92
CA PHE A 4 -10.38 25.55 -11.28
C PHE A 4 -8.89 25.19 -11.44
N ARG A 5 -7.99 25.69 -10.57
CA ARG A 5 -6.59 25.25 -10.55
C ARG A 5 -6.45 23.80 -10.04
N ILE A 6 -7.32 23.38 -9.14
CA ILE A 6 -7.37 22.00 -8.59
C ILE A 6 -7.85 21.00 -9.64
N LEU A 7 -8.78 21.37 -10.53
CA LEU A 7 -9.16 20.51 -11.67
C LEU A 7 -8.02 20.35 -12.69
N LYS A 8 -7.09 21.31 -12.78
CA LYS A 8 -5.88 21.18 -13.61
C LYS A 8 -4.90 20.14 -13.04
N LEU A 9 -4.86 20.00 -11.70
CA LEU A 9 -4.11 18.93 -11.02
C LEU A 9 -4.72 17.55 -11.32
N VAL A 10 -6.05 17.44 -11.39
CA VAL A 10 -6.74 16.19 -11.79
C VAL A 10 -6.44 15.79 -13.23
N ARG A 11 -6.28 16.76 -14.14
CA ARG A 11 -5.81 16.48 -15.52
C ARG A 11 -4.33 16.13 -15.59
N TYR A 12 -3.48 16.69 -14.73
CA TYR A 12 -2.08 16.25 -14.59
C TYR A 12 -1.97 14.84 -13.98
N LEU A 13 -2.93 14.47 -13.12
CA LEU A 13 -3.09 13.09 -12.64
C LEU A 13 -3.54 12.12 -13.76
N GLN A 14 -4.11 12.64 -14.85
CA GLN A 14 -4.50 11.86 -16.03
C GLN A 14 -3.27 11.41 -16.84
N ASP A 15 -2.18 12.19 -16.82
CA ASP A 15 -0.84 11.81 -17.28
C ASP A 15 -0.08 11.02 -16.19
N SER A 16 -0.38 11.23 -14.90
CA SER A 16 0.11 10.41 -13.77
C SER A 16 -0.73 9.15 -13.49
N ASN A 17 -1.37 8.62 -14.54
CA ASN A 17 -2.40 7.56 -14.46
C ASN A 17 -1.88 6.27 -13.80
N ILE A 18 -0.57 6.02 -13.87
CA ILE A 18 0.05 4.80 -13.35
C ILE A 18 -0.12 4.73 -11.82
N LEU A 19 0.24 5.79 -11.09
CA LEU A 19 0.15 5.80 -9.62
C LEU A 19 -1.29 5.65 -9.12
N LEU A 20 -2.23 6.38 -9.76
CA LEU A 20 -3.63 6.34 -9.35
C LEU A 20 -4.29 4.99 -9.71
N ARG A 21 -3.94 4.41 -10.86
CA ARG A 21 -4.38 3.05 -11.24
C ARG A 21 -3.78 2.00 -10.31
N SER A 22 -2.48 2.07 -10.00
CA SER A 22 -1.84 1.18 -9.03
C SER A 22 -2.53 1.24 -7.66
N LEU A 23 -2.87 2.43 -7.17
CA LEU A 23 -3.60 2.59 -5.90
C LEU A 23 -5.02 2.01 -5.95
N LEU A 24 -5.74 2.22 -7.06
CA LEU A 24 -7.08 1.64 -7.24
C LEU A 24 -7.05 0.12 -7.38
N MET A 25 -5.99 -0.45 -7.95
CA MET A 25 -5.76 -1.90 -7.98
C MET A 25 -5.38 -2.43 -6.59
N ALA A 26 -4.52 -1.69 -5.86
CA ALA A 26 -4.11 -2.02 -4.50
C ALA A 26 -5.28 -1.96 -3.48
N LYS A 27 -6.34 -1.19 -3.76
CA LYS A 27 -7.44 -0.93 -2.81
C LYS A 27 -8.03 -2.20 -2.19
N ARG A 28 -8.19 -3.27 -2.98
CA ARG A 28 -8.78 -4.54 -2.49
C ARG A 28 -7.83 -5.23 -1.52
N LYS A 29 -6.53 -5.26 -1.85
CA LYS A 29 -5.49 -5.84 -0.99
C LYS A 29 -5.34 -5.05 0.31
N ILE A 30 -5.37 -3.72 0.22
CA ILE A 30 -5.33 -2.80 1.36
C ILE A 30 -6.57 -2.98 2.26
N LEU A 31 -7.78 -3.09 1.69
CA LEU A 31 -9.00 -3.34 2.47
C LEU A 31 -8.93 -4.66 3.24
N ILE A 32 -8.49 -5.74 2.59
CA ILE A 32 -8.31 -7.04 3.25
C ILE A 32 -7.30 -6.90 4.39
N PHE A 33 -6.17 -6.24 4.15
CA PHE A 33 -5.17 -5.99 5.18
C PHE A 33 -5.76 -5.24 6.39
N PHE A 34 -6.44 -4.11 6.19
CA PHE A 34 -7.07 -3.39 7.30
C PHE A 34 -8.16 -4.19 8.01
N SER A 35 -8.91 -5.05 7.30
CA SER A 35 -9.86 -5.97 7.96
C SER A 35 -9.15 -6.99 8.87
N THR A 36 -7.99 -7.53 8.45
CA THR A 36 -7.20 -8.44 9.29
C THR A 36 -6.64 -7.74 10.52
N VAL A 37 -6.16 -6.49 10.36
CA VAL A 37 -5.70 -5.66 11.48
C VAL A 37 -6.86 -5.36 12.44
N ALA A 38 -8.05 -5.05 11.93
CA ALA A 38 -9.25 -4.80 12.74
C ALA A 38 -9.64 -6.02 13.60
N ILE A 39 -9.57 -7.23 13.05
CA ILE A 39 -9.79 -8.47 13.79
C ILE A 39 -8.70 -8.65 14.85
N LEU A 40 -7.44 -8.43 14.49
CA LEU A 40 -6.30 -8.58 15.39
C LEU A 40 -6.36 -7.62 16.59
N VAL A 41 -6.63 -6.33 16.38
CA VAL A 41 -6.81 -5.36 17.47
C VAL A 41 -8.01 -5.71 18.35
N SER A 42 -9.06 -6.28 17.76
CA SER A 42 -10.24 -6.73 18.53
C SER A 42 -9.88 -7.89 19.45
N VAL A 43 -9.12 -8.88 18.96
CA VAL A 43 -8.65 -10.03 19.75
C VAL A 43 -7.71 -9.58 20.88
N PHE A 44 -6.68 -8.79 20.58
CA PHE A 44 -5.74 -8.32 21.60
C PHE A 44 -6.40 -7.35 22.59
N GLY A 45 -7.29 -6.48 22.14
CA GLY A 45 -8.08 -5.60 23.00
C GLY A 45 -8.97 -6.39 23.96
N SER A 46 -9.71 -7.39 23.46
CA SER A 46 -10.52 -8.27 24.32
C SER A 46 -9.68 -9.08 25.30
N LEU A 47 -8.49 -9.55 24.89
CA LEU A 47 -7.58 -10.28 25.79
C LEU A 47 -7.08 -9.38 26.92
N MET A 48 -6.74 -8.12 26.63
CA MET A 48 -6.31 -7.17 27.67
C MET A 48 -7.43 -6.78 28.61
N PHE A 49 -8.66 -6.63 28.11
CA PHE A 49 -9.83 -6.42 28.97
C PHE A 49 -9.98 -7.54 30.03
N VAL A 50 -9.75 -8.80 29.63
CA VAL A 50 -9.86 -9.95 30.54
C VAL A 50 -8.72 -10.02 31.55
N ILE A 51 -7.51 -9.64 31.16
CA ILE A 51 -6.30 -9.78 32.01
C ILE A 51 -6.14 -8.61 32.98
N GLU A 52 -6.34 -7.38 32.52
CA GLU A 52 -6.16 -6.17 33.34
C GLU A 52 -7.45 -5.78 34.07
N GLY A 53 -8.61 -6.01 33.43
CA GLY A 53 -9.92 -5.67 34.00
C GLY A 53 -10.15 -4.18 34.26
N PRO A 54 -11.31 -3.83 34.86
CA PRO A 54 -11.68 -2.45 35.14
C PRO A 54 -10.75 -1.74 36.13
N GLU A 55 -10.08 -2.49 37.01
CA GLU A 55 -9.21 -1.93 38.06
C GLU A 55 -7.99 -1.18 37.50
N ASN A 56 -7.54 -1.57 36.30
CA ASN A 56 -6.39 -0.98 35.61
C ASN A 56 -6.80 -0.04 34.46
N GLY A 57 -8.05 0.44 34.45
CA GLY A 57 -8.56 1.40 33.45
C GLY A 57 -9.11 0.75 32.17
N PHE A 58 -9.04 -0.57 32.03
CA PHE A 58 -9.67 -1.31 30.92
C PHE A 58 -11.16 -1.54 31.25
N THR A 59 -11.95 -0.47 31.26
CA THR A 59 -13.35 -0.51 31.75
C THR A 59 -14.32 -1.14 30.76
N SER A 60 -13.97 -1.17 29.47
CA SER A 60 -14.83 -1.71 28.41
C SER A 60 -14.01 -2.30 27.26
N ILE A 61 -14.63 -3.21 26.50
CA ILE A 61 -14.01 -3.81 25.31
C ILE A 61 -13.62 -2.73 24.29
N PRO A 62 -14.48 -1.75 23.93
CA PRO A 62 -14.10 -0.71 22.97
C PRO A 62 -12.89 0.14 23.42
N GLN A 63 -12.78 0.44 24.71
CA GLN A 63 -11.62 1.17 25.25
C GLN A 63 -10.33 0.34 25.14
N SER A 64 -10.44 -0.98 25.36
CA SER A 64 -9.31 -1.91 25.22
C SER A 64 -8.88 -2.09 23.76
N ILE A 65 -9.84 -2.07 22.83
CA ILE A 65 -9.57 -2.05 21.38
C ILE A 65 -8.87 -0.74 20.98
N TYR A 66 -9.30 0.40 21.53
CA TYR A 66 -8.64 1.68 21.31
C TYR A 66 -7.16 1.63 21.73
N TRP A 67 -6.86 1.05 22.90
CA TRP A 67 -5.48 0.83 23.32
C TRP A 67 -4.68 -0.05 22.34
N ALA A 68 -5.29 -1.14 21.86
CA ALA A 68 -4.64 -2.02 20.90
C ALA A 68 -4.34 -1.30 19.57
N ILE A 69 -5.26 -0.44 19.09
CA ILE A 69 -5.06 0.40 17.90
C ILE A 69 -3.90 1.37 18.11
N VAL A 70 -3.90 2.13 19.22
CA VAL A 70 -2.86 3.13 19.54
C VAL A 70 -1.48 2.48 19.68
N THR A 71 -1.43 1.26 20.22
CA THR A 71 -0.20 0.48 20.38
C THR A 71 0.31 -0.06 19.05
N ILE A 72 -0.56 -0.69 18.24
CA ILE A 72 -0.19 -1.26 16.93
C ILE A 72 0.21 -0.19 15.93
N THR A 73 -0.46 0.97 15.97
CA THR A 73 -0.11 2.13 15.13
C THR A 73 1.11 2.89 15.63
N THR A 74 1.75 2.42 16.71
CA THR A 74 2.96 3.02 17.31
C THR A 74 2.77 4.46 17.81
N VAL A 75 1.53 4.92 17.99
CA VAL A 75 1.22 6.27 18.48
C VAL A 75 1.52 6.37 19.98
N GLY A 76 1.06 5.39 20.76
CA GLY A 76 1.43 5.26 22.17
C GLY A 76 1.11 6.48 23.04
N TYR A 77 -0.14 6.96 23.04
CA TYR A 77 -0.53 8.12 23.86
C TYR A 77 -0.23 7.97 25.37
N GLY A 78 -0.20 6.73 25.88
CA GLY A 78 0.09 6.45 27.28
C GLY A 78 -1.07 6.77 28.23
N ASP A 79 -2.26 7.03 27.70
CA ASP A 79 -3.50 7.25 28.43
C ASP A 79 -4.06 5.96 29.04
N LEU A 80 -3.77 4.80 28.44
CA LEU A 80 -4.03 3.48 29.00
C LEU A 80 -2.78 2.61 28.91
N VAL A 81 -2.39 1.99 30.02
CA VAL A 81 -1.19 1.15 30.09
C VAL A 81 -1.45 -0.09 30.94
N PRO A 82 -0.91 -1.26 30.57
CA PRO A 82 -1.05 -2.46 31.39
C PRO A 82 -0.11 -2.44 32.58
N HIS A 83 -0.65 -2.80 33.74
CA HIS A 83 0.09 -2.82 34.99
C HIS A 83 0.52 -4.24 35.37
N THR A 84 -0.24 -5.26 34.96
CA THR A 84 0.05 -6.66 35.29
C THR A 84 1.27 -7.20 34.54
N PRO A 85 2.03 -8.15 35.12
CA PRO A 85 3.15 -8.78 34.41
C PRO A 85 2.73 -9.48 33.11
N LEU A 86 1.58 -10.16 33.12
CA LEU A 86 1.03 -10.82 31.93
C LEU A 86 0.59 -9.80 30.87
N GLY A 87 -0.06 -8.72 31.29
CA GLY A 87 -0.47 -7.64 30.41
C GLY A 87 0.72 -6.95 29.74
N LYS A 88 1.82 -6.74 30.48
CA LYS A 88 3.08 -6.21 29.92
C LYS A 88 3.72 -7.14 28.91
N ALA A 89 3.69 -8.46 29.15
CA ALA A 89 4.18 -9.44 28.19
C ALA A 89 3.39 -9.38 26.88
N ILE A 90 2.05 -9.35 26.96
CA ILE A 90 1.18 -9.23 25.77
C ILE A 90 1.39 -7.89 25.07
N ALA A 91 1.52 -6.79 25.82
CA ALA A 91 1.79 -5.48 25.24
C ALA A 91 3.12 -5.46 24.47
N SER A 92 4.17 -6.07 25.01
CA SER A 92 5.46 -6.18 24.31
C SER A 92 5.33 -6.97 22.99
N LEU A 93 4.56 -8.06 22.99
CA LEU A 93 4.28 -8.83 21.77
C LEU A 93 3.48 -8.01 20.76
N THR A 94 2.45 -7.30 21.21
CA THR A 94 1.62 -6.42 20.39
C THR A 94 2.44 -5.30 19.74
N MET A 95 3.43 -4.74 20.45
CA MET A 95 4.35 -3.74 19.89
C MET A 95 5.21 -4.31 18.76
N LEU A 96 5.75 -5.52 18.91
CA LEU A 96 6.52 -6.20 17.85
C LEU A 96 5.66 -6.53 16.62
N LEU A 97 4.41 -6.94 16.85
CA LEU A 97 3.45 -7.16 15.77
C LEU A 97 3.10 -5.86 15.05
N GLY A 98 2.94 -4.75 15.77
CA GLY A 98 2.70 -3.43 15.19
C GLY A 98 3.77 -3.03 14.17
N TYR A 99 5.06 -3.23 14.49
CA TYR A 99 6.15 -2.95 13.57
C TYR A 99 6.06 -3.78 12.27
N SER A 100 5.69 -5.05 12.39
CA SER A 100 5.52 -5.96 11.24
C SER A 100 4.34 -5.53 10.35
N ILE A 101 3.25 -5.08 10.96
CA ILE A 101 2.04 -4.61 10.27
C ILE A 101 2.35 -3.37 9.42
N LEU A 102 3.16 -2.43 9.90
CA LEU A 102 3.51 -1.21 9.16
C LEU A 102 4.25 -1.47 7.83
N ALA A 103 4.99 -2.57 7.72
CA ALA A 103 5.72 -2.92 6.50
C ALA A 103 4.82 -3.41 5.35
N VAL A 104 3.67 -4.02 5.67
CA VAL A 104 2.77 -4.65 4.71
C VAL A 104 2.11 -3.68 3.73
N PRO A 105 1.49 -2.54 4.14
CA PRO A 105 0.86 -1.62 3.19
C PRO A 105 1.87 -1.03 2.21
N THR A 106 3.06 -0.70 2.69
CA THR A 106 4.19 -0.25 1.86
C THR A 106 4.55 -1.33 0.84
N GLY A 107 4.70 -2.58 1.27
CA GLY A 107 5.00 -3.70 0.37
C GLY A 107 3.93 -3.95 -0.69
N ILE A 108 2.64 -3.85 -0.33
CA ILE A 108 1.52 -3.97 -1.27
C ILE A 108 1.59 -2.87 -2.34
N ILE A 109 1.78 -1.62 -1.93
CA ILE A 109 1.86 -0.48 -2.86
C ILE A 109 3.06 -0.62 -3.79
N THR A 110 4.24 -0.98 -3.25
CA THR A 110 5.45 -1.19 -4.05
C THR A 110 5.28 -2.34 -5.04
N ALA A 111 4.62 -3.44 -4.66
CA ALA A 111 4.37 -4.56 -5.55
C ALA A 111 3.45 -4.18 -6.72
N GLU A 112 2.35 -3.48 -6.45
CA GLU A 112 1.41 -3.01 -7.49
C GLU A 112 2.05 -1.97 -8.42
N LEU A 113 2.86 -1.07 -7.87
CA LEU A 113 3.62 -0.11 -8.64
C LEU A 113 4.61 -0.81 -9.59
N ASN A 114 5.40 -1.74 -9.06
CA ASN A 114 6.36 -2.51 -9.86
C ASN A 114 5.66 -3.34 -10.95
N GLN A 115 4.49 -3.89 -10.66
CA GLN A 115 3.70 -4.64 -11.64
C GLN A 115 3.21 -3.75 -12.79
N GLU A 116 2.69 -2.57 -12.49
CA GLU A 116 2.26 -1.59 -13.51
C GLU A 116 3.45 -1.07 -14.32
N MET A 117 4.60 -0.80 -13.68
CA MET A 117 5.84 -0.39 -14.35
C MET A 117 6.38 -1.49 -15.29
N ASN A 118 6.37 -2.75 -14.84
CA ASN A 118 6.81 -3.88 -15.67
C ASN A 118 5.86 -4.11 -16.86
N THR A 119 4.55 -3.94 -16.67
CA THR A 119 3.58 -4.03 -17.75
C THR A 119 3.88 -3.00 -18.85
N HIS A 120 4.26 -1.77 -18.48
CA HIS A 120 4.67 -0.75 -19.45
C HIS A 120 5.98 -1.09 -20.16
N ARG A 121 6.93 -1.75 -19.49
CA ARG A 121 8.19 -2.20 -20.09
C ARG A 121 8.00 -3.33 -21.12
N ASP A 122 7.02 -4.21 -20.89
CA ASP A 122 6.75 -5.35 -21.78
C ASP A 122 6.00 -4.95 -23.07
N LEU A 123 5.37 -3.77 -23.11
CA LEU A 123 4.75 -3.22 -24.31
C LEU A 123 5.79 -2.86 -25.40
N VAL A 124 7.02 -2.53 -25.01
CA VAL A 124 8.09 -2.22 -25.97
C VAL A 124 8.78 -3.51 -26.40
N ARG A 125 8.57 -3.94 -27.65
CA ARG A 125 9.26 -5.09 -28.25
C ARG A 125 10.33 -4.65 -29.24
N CYS A 126 11.48 -5.32 -29.21
CA CYS A 126 12.53 -5.10 -30.19
C CYS A 126 12.13 -5.67 -31.56
N PRO A 127 12.23 -4.92 -32.67
CA PRO A 127 11.90 -5.43 -34.00
C PRO A 127 12.90 -6.47 -34.52
N ASN A 128 14.14 -6.45 -34.01
CA ASN A 128 15.21 -7.35 -34.46
C ASN A 128 15.22 -8.69 -33.71
N CYS A 129 15.16 -8.67 -32.37
CA CYS A 129 15.26 -9.89 -31.57
C CYS A 129 13.96 -10.31 -30.87
N LEU A 130 12.86 -9.55 -31.07
CA LEU A 130 11.51 -9.80 -30.51
C LEU A 130 11.41 -9.82 -28.98
N LYS A 131 12.50 -9.57 -28.25
CA LYS A 131 12.51 -9.49 -26.78
C LYS A 131 11.91 -8.16 -26.29
N GLY A 132 11.06 -8.25 -25.27
CA GLY A 132 10.45 -7.10 -24.57
C GLY A 132 11.22 -6.64 -23.33
N GLY A 133 10.55 -5.88 -22.46
CA GLY A 133 11.08 -5.45 -21.17
C GLY A 133 12.02 -4.24 -21.25
N HIS A 134 11.92 -3.41 -22.29
CA HIS A 134 12.73 -2.20 -22.41
C HIS A 134 12.08 -1.05 -21.64
N GLU A 135 12.89 -0.11 -21.17
CA GLU A 135 12.35 1.13 -20.59
C GLU A 135 11.64 1.95 -21.68
N SER A 136 10.67 2.76 -21.29
CA SER A 136 9.82 3.52 -22.21
C SER A 136 10.63 4.48 -23.10
N ASP A 137 11.74 4.98 -22.58
CA ASP A 137 12.68 5.91 -23.21
C ASP A 137 13.93 5.22 -23.80
N ALA A 138 14.05 3.89 -23.70
CA ALA A 138 15.24 3.17 -24.16
C ALA A 138 15.43 3.29 -25.69
N ILE A 139 16.54 3.87 -26.16
CA ILE A 139 16.83 4.06 -27.60
C ILE A 139 17.40 2.78 -28.24
N HIS A 140 18.04 1.92 -27.45
CA HIS A 140 18.68 0.69 -27.92
C HIS A 140 18.13 -0.52 -27.15
N CYS A 141 18.09 -1.66 -27.83
CA CYS A 141 17.67 -2.92 -27.22
C CYS A 141 18.73 -3.42 -26.22
N LYS A 142 18.32 -3.66 -24.96
CA LYS A 142 19.22 -4.20 -23.90
C LYS A 142 19.74 -5.63 -24.14
N HIS A 143 19.22 -6.32 -25.16
CA HIS A 143 19.58 -7.72 -25.47
C HIS A 143 20.45 -7.89 -26.71
N CYS A 144 20.18 -7.14 -27.79
CA CYS A 144 20.91 -7.28 -29.07
C CYS A 144 21.54 -5.99 -29.57
N GLY A 145 21.39 -4.87 -28.85
CA GLY A 145 21.99 -3.58 -29.21
C GLY A 145 21.34 -2.85 -30.40
N SER A 146 20.36 -3.44 -31.09
CA SER A 146 19.69 -2.78 -32.21
C SER A 146 18.89 -1.56 -31.75
N ARG A 147 18.83 -0.52 -32.59
CA ARG A 147 18.03 0.68 -32.33
C ARG A 147 16.54 0.32 -32.23
N LEU A 148 15.88 0.84 -31.20
CA LEU A 148 14.44 0.73 -31.01
C LEU A 148 13.72 1.91 -31.70
N PRO A 149 12.45 1.76 -32.11
CA PRO A 149 11.66 2.86 -32.67
C PRO A 149 11.62 4.08 -31.73
N GLU A 150 11.50 5.32 -32.19
CA GLU A 150 11.49 6.48 -31.27
C GLU A 150 10.34 6.38 -30.25
N PRO A 151 10.55 6.77 -28.97
CA PRO A 151 9.54 6.66 -27.90
C PRO A 151 8.16 7.24 -28.29
N ASP A 152 8.15 8.40 -28.94
CA ASP A 152 6.92 9.08 -29.40
C ASP A 152 6.13 8.28 -30.45
N LYS A 153 6.79 7.38 -31.19
CA LYS A 153 6.19 6.53 -32.21
C LYS A 153 5.76 5.16 -31.67
N ARG A 154 6.02 4.85 -30.40
CA ARG A 154 5.62 3.58 -29.74
C ARG A 154 4.24 3.66 -29.10
N ILE A 155 3.69 4.86 -28.93
CA ILE A 155 2.37 5.07 -28.34
C ILE A 155 1.32 4.57 -29.34
N VAL A 156 0.85 3.34 -29.15
CA VAL A 156 -0.35 2.87 -29.84
C VAL A 156 -1.51 3.67 -29.26
N ASN A 157 -2.02 4.65 -30.00
CA ASN A 157 -3.28 5.31 -29.67
C ASN A 157 -4.36 4.23 -29.57
N THR A 158 -4.74 3.84 -28.35
CA THR A 158 -5.82 2.88 -28.07
C THR A 158 -7.22 3.42 -28.44
N ILE A 159 -7.29 4.46 -29.28
CA ILE A 159 -8.54 5.12 -29.68
C ILE A 159 -9.21 4.39 -30.86
N ASN A 160 -8.49 3.54 -31.63
CA ASN A 160 -9.04 2.90 -32.84
C ASN A 160 -9.27 1.37 -32.76
N ALA A 161 -9.42 0.79 -31.57
CA ALA A 161 -9.78 -0.64 -31.42
C ALA A 161 -11.31 -0.88 -31.34
N LYS A 162 -12.11 -0.01 -31.97
CA LYS A 162 -13.56 -0.16 -32.15
C LYS A 162 -13.96 0.39 -33.53
N GLU A 163 -13.58 -0.33 -34.57
CA GLU A 163 -14.34 -0.40 -35.83
C GLU A 163 -14.35 -1.86 -36.29
#